data_AF-A0A7L0UCM9-F1
#
_entry.id   AF-A0A7L0UCM9-F1
#
_cell.length_a   1.000
_cell.length_b   1.000
_cell.length_c   1.000
_cell.angle_alpha   90.00
_cell.angle_beta   90.00
_cell.angle_gamma   90.00
#
_symmetry.space_group_name_H-M   'P 1'
#
loop_
_entity.id
_entity.type
_entity.pdbx_description
1 polymer ?
#
loop_
_entity_poly.entity_id
_entity_poly.type
_entity_poly.pdbx_seq_one_letter_code
_entity_poly.pdbx_strand_id
1 'polypeptide(L)'
;PAALPVAHQPMLLLAVTDFVANSAAFTYFTAGALRRNISSNMLPRRFPLQLRTKSLGTFSPRLQELYPDQPMELHLSARRQPLLSCRPDALHGALFGSAEAFVVLPNATRLPAFLLNIDANVTGKPTITKNRVGGTVKLTG
;
A
#
# COMPACT_ATOMS: atom_id res chain seq x y z
N PRO A 1 15.00 25.70 7.80
CA PRO A 1 14.68 26.98 7.11
C PRO A 1 14.67 26.78 5.59
N ALA A 2 13.52 26.93 4.93
CA ALA A 2 13.42 26.82 3.47
C ALA A 2 13.55 28.22 2.84
N ALA A 3 14.56 28.43 1.99
CA ALA A 3 14.74 29.66 1.23
C ALA A 3 14.10 29.53 -0.16
N LEU A 4 13.38 30.56 -0.60
CA LEU A 4 12.57 30.54 -1.83
C LEU A 4 13.12 31.55 -2.83
N PRO A 5 13.35 31.18 -4.11
CA PRO A 5 13.87 32.11 -5.11
C PRO A 5 12.77 33.07 -5.58
N VAL A 6 13.13 34.34 -5.71
CA VAL A 6 12.26 35.42 -6.21
C VAL A 6 12.22 35.36 -7.74
N ALA A 7 11.20 34.72 -8.30
CA ALA A 7 10.90 34.81 -9.72
C ALA A 7 9.39 34.97 -9.91
N HIS A 8 8.98 36.12 -10.48
CA HIS A 8 7.61 36.53 -10.87
C HIS A 8 6.49 36.13 -9.90
N GLN A 9 6.25 37.05 -8.94
CA GLN A 9 5.41 36.94 -7.75
C GLN A 9 4.09 36.16 -7.94
N PRO A 10 4.01 34.89 -7.52
CA PRO A 10 2.72 34.26 -7.25
C PRO A 10 2.02 35.00 -6.11
N MET A 11 0.68 35.15 -6.17
CA MET A 11 -0.11 35.83 -5.12
C MET A 11 -0.01 35.16 -3.74
N LEU A 12 0.35 33.86 -3.71
CA LEU A 12 0.55 33.09 -2.50
C LEU A 12 1.67 32.07 -2.74
N LEU A 13 2.59 31.98 -1.79
CA LEU A 13 3.65 30.99 -1.76
C LEU A 13 3.43 30.07 -0.57
N LEU A 14 3.22 28.78 -0.82
CA LEU A 14 3.00 27.77 0.20
C LEU A 14 4.17 26.79 0.23
N ALA A 15 4.85 26.70 1.37
CA ALA A 15 5.85 25.68 1.62
C ALA A 15 5.21 24.52 2.39
N VAL A 16 5.19 23.33 1.78
CA VAL A 16 4.75 22.10 2.44
C VAL A 16 5.98 21.27 2.79
N THR A 17 6.14 20.96 4.06
CA THR A 17 7.23 20.12 4.56
C THR A 17 6.83 18.65 4.60
N ASP A 18 7.83 17.78 4.64
CA ASP A 18 7.67 16.35 4.90
C ASP A 18 6.95 16.07 6.23
N PHE A 19 7.07 16.96 7.22
CA PHE A 19 6.31 16.90 8.47
C PHE A 19 4.78 16.81 8.27
N VAL A 20 4.22 17.57 7.32
CA VAL A 20 2.78 17.52 7.01
C VAL A 20 2.37 16.14 6.48
N ALA A 21 3.19 15.56 5.61
CA ALA A 21 2.92 14.24 5.05
C ALA A 21 3.12 13.12 6.09
N ASN A 22 4.17 13.22 6.92
CA ASN A 22 4.47 12.27 7.97
C ASN A 22 3.44 12.29 9.11
N SER A 23 2.94 13.46 9.50
CA SER A 23 1.85 13.57 10.48
C SER A 23 0.56 12.94 9.97
N ALA A 24 0.20 13.15 8.70
CA ALA A 24 -0.93 12.43 8.10
C ALA A 24 -0.71 10.91 8.11
N ALA A 25 0.48 10.45 7.70
CA ALA A 25 0.82 9.02 7.73
C ALA A 25 0.74 8.42 9.15
N PHE A 26 1.16 9.17 10.18
CA PHE A 26 1.01 8.80 11.58
C PHE A 26 -0.45 8.65 11.98
N THR A 27 -1.30 9.63 11.65
CA THR A 27 -2.72 9.60 12.00
C THR A 27 -3.44 8.44 11.32
N TYR A 28 -3.21 8.20 10.02
CA TYR A 28 -3.84 7.07 9.32
C TYR A 28 -3.36 5.72 9.84
N PHE A 29 -2.07 5.61 10.20
CA PHE A 29 -1.52 4.40 10.81
C PHE A 29 -2.13 4.13 12.19
N THR A 30 -2.12 5.13 13.08
CA THR A 30 -2.66 5.00 14.44
C THR A 30 -4.17 4.80 14.48
N ALA A 31 -4.91 5.36 13.52
CA ALA A 31 -6.33 5.09 13.35
C ALA A 31 -6.64 3.69 12.81
N GLY A 32 -5.64 2.88 12.43
CA GLY A 32 -5.84 1.57 11.83
C GLY A 32 -6.52 1.63 10.46
N ALA A 33 -6.42 2.77 9.77
CA ALA A 33 -7.02 2.98 8.45
C ALA A 33 -6.17 2.36 7.32
N LEU A 34 -4.89 2.10 7.58
CA LEU A 34 -3.96 1.47 6.64
C LEU A 34 -4.09 -0.07 6.63
N ARG A 35 -5.30 -0.56 6.38
CA ARG A 35 -5.59 -1.99 6.21
C ARG A 35 -6.60 -2.22 5.10
N ARG A 36 -6.46 -3.33 4.38
CA ARG A 36 -7.35 -3.68 3.29
C ARG A 36 -7.43 -5.19 3.15
N ASN A 37 -8.66 -5.70 3.08
CA ASN A 37 -8.89 -7.11 2.80
C ASN A 37 -9.22 -7.25 1.30
N ILE A 38 -8.52 -8.14 0.63
CA ILE A 38 -8.70 -8.47 -0.78
C ILE A 38 -9.21 -9.90 -0.87
N SER A 39 -10.44 -10.06 -1.33
CA SER A 39 -11.03 -11.36 -1.62
C SER A 39 -10.88 -11.71 -3.11
N SER A 40 -11.05 -13.00 -3.43
CA SER A 40 -10.91 -13.51 -4.79
C SER A 40 -11.80 -12.82 -5.83
N ASN A 41 -12.99 -12.37 -5.43
CA ASN A 41 -13.92 -11.63 -6.30
C ASN A 41 -13.50 -10.20 -6.63
N MET A 42 -12.54 -9.62 -5.88
CA MET A 42 -12.03 -8.26 -6.15
C MET A 42 -10.99 -8.25 -7.27
N LEU A 43 -10.40 -9.41 -7.59
CA LEU A 43 -9.43 -9.52 -8.66
C LEU A 43 -10.12 -9.62 -10.03
N PRO A 44 -9.63 -8.89 -11.05
CA PRO A 44 -10.13 -9.05 -12.41
C PRO A 44 -9.96 -10.50 -12.88
N ARG A 45 -10.96 -11.05 -13.59
CA ARG A 45 -10.90 -12.41 -14.15
C ARG A 45 -9.70 -12.65 -15.07
N ARG A 46 -9.17 -11.58 -15.68
CA ARG A 46 -7.99 -11.62 -16.57
C ARG A 46 -6.65 -11.64 -15.81
N PHE A 47 -6.66 -11.45 -14.50
CA PHE A 47 -5.44 -11.48 -13.71
C PHE A 47 -4.95 -12.93 -13.60
N PRO A 48 -3.67 -13.22 -13.92
CA PRO A 48 -3.16 -14.59 -14.02
C PRO A 48 -3.13 -15.29 -12.65
N LEU A 49 -2.98 -14.53 -11.56
CA LEU A 49 -2.90 -15.04 -10.20
C LEU A 49 -4.23 -14.84 -9.48
N GLN A 50 -5.17 -15.76 -9.70
CA GLN A 50 -6.40 -15.78 -8.91
C GLN A 50 -6.09 -16.06 -7.44
N LEU A 51 -6.85 -15.48 -6.49
CA LEU A 51 -6.72 -15.82 -5.07
C LEU A 51 -7.46 -17.14 -4.77
N ARG A 52 -6.86 -18.23 -5.25
CA ARG A 52 -7.29 -19.60 -4.98
C ARG A 52 -6.06 -20.44 -4.65
N THR A 53 -6.24 -21.47 -3.84
CA THR A 53 -5.14 -22.39 -3.50
C THR A 53 -4.61 -23.10 -4.74
N LYS A 54 -5.45 -23.35 -5.75
CA LYS A 54 -5.04 -23.97 -7.03
C LYS A 54 -4.05 -23.13 -7.82
N SER A 55 -4.28 -21.82 -7.93
CA SER A 55 -3.37 -20.90 -8.63
C SER A 55 -2.11 -20.61 -7.79
N LEU A 56 -2.24 -20.57 -6.47
CA LEU A 56 -1.09 -20.46 -5.57
C LEU A 56 -0.31 -21.77 -5.41
N GLY A 57 -0.90 -22.91 -5.78
CA GLY A 57 -0.27 -24.23 -5.73
C GLY A 57 1.01 -24.33 -6.56
N THR A 58 1.12 -23.51 -7.62
CA THR A 58 2.36 -23.37 -8.40
C THR A 58 3.52 -22.80 -7.57
N PHE A 59 3.22 -21.94 -6.59
CA PHE A 59 4.21 -21.35 -5.69
C PHE A 59 4.33 -22.11 -4.36
N SER A 60 3.24 -22.68 -3.88
CA SER A 60 3.16 -23.43 -2.62
C SER A 60 2.38 -24.73 -2.81
N PRO A 61 3.04 -25.82 -3.24
CA PRO A 61 2.37 -27.10 -3.53
C PRO A 61 1.63 -27.67 -2.32
N ARG A 62 2.23 -27.56 -1.13
CA ARG A 62 1.66 -28.04 0.14
C ARG A 62 0.31 -27.40 0.48
N LEU A 63 0.08 -26.15 0.05
CA LEU A 63 -1.19 -25.46 0.28
C LEU A 63 -2.32 -26.08 -0.56
N GLN A 64 -2.02 -26.45 -1.80
CA GLN A 64 -2.97 -27.11 -2.70
C GLN A 64 -3.26 -28.56 -2.27
N GLU A 65 -2.29 -29.26 -1.69
CA GLU A 65 -2.47 -30.61 -1.14
C GLU A 65 -3.41 -30.63 0.06
N LEU A 66 -3.23 -29.70 1.01
CA LEU A 66 -4.05 -29.62 2.22
C LEU A 66 -5.44 -29.02 1.97
N TYR A 67 -5.53 -28.04 1.08
CA TYR A 67 -6.78 -27.30 0.81
C TYR A 67 -7.01 -27.18 -0.70
N PRO A 68 -7.49 -28.23 -1.37
CA PRO A 68 -7.61 -28.23 -2.82
C PRO A 68 -8.69 -27.27 -3.33
N ASP A 69 -8.29 -26.38 -4.25
CA ASP A 69 -9.13 -25.44 -5.00
C ASP A 69 -10.05 -24.51 -4.15
N GLN A 70 -9.62 -24.22 -2.92
CA GLN A 70 -10.32 -23.34 -2.00
C GLN A 70 -10.10 -21.85 -2.33
N PRO A 71 -11.10 -20.99 -2.09
CA PRO A 71 -10.93 -19.54 -2.20
C PRO A 71 -9.97 -19.02 -1.12
N MET A 72 -9.23 -17.97 -1.46
CA MET A 72 -8.32 -17.31 -0.55
C MET A 72 -8.67 -15.82 -0.38
N GLU A 73 -8.31 -15.30 0.79
CA GLU A 73 -8.37 -13.88 1.13
C GLU A 73 -6.96 -13.39 1.50
N LEU A 74 -6.64 -12.16 1.14
CA LEU A 74 -5.38 -11.51 1.48
C LEU A 74 -5.68 -10.28 2.33
N HIS A 75 -5.19 -10.26 3.57
CA HIS A 75 -5.32 -9.13 4.47
C HIS A 75 -4.04 -8.31 4.43
N LEU A 76 -4.12 -7.13 3.84
CA LEU A 76 -3.04 -6.16 3.83
C LEU A 76 -3.18 -5.24 5.03
N SER A 77 -2.06 -4.96 5.69
CA SER A 77 -2.00 -4.03 6.82
C SER A 77 -0.64 -3.32 6.83
N ALA A 78 -0.61 -2.10 7.35
CA ALA A 78 0.65 -1.45 7.67
C ALA A 78 1.23 -2.06 8.95
N ARG A 79 2.50 -2.49 8.91
CA ARG A 79 3.25 -2.94 10.09
C ARG A 79 3.79 -1.77 10.88
N ARG A 80 4.16 -0.68 10.19
CA ARG A 80 4.74 0.54 10.77
C ARG A 80 4.24 1.75 10.00
N GLN A 81 4.38 2.92 10.63
CA GLN A 81 4.08 4.19 9.99
C GLN A 81 4.88 4.36 8.68
N PRO A 82 4.22 4.68 7.56
CA PRO A 82 4.89 5.09 6.34
C PRO A 82 5.74 6.36 6.57
N LEU A 83 6.96 6.37 6.04
CA LEU A 83 7.86 7.51 6.14
C LEU A 83 7.95 8.21 4.79
N LEU A 84 7.79 9.53 4.77
CA LEU A 84 7.82 10.37 3.58
C LEU A 84 8.90 11.43 3.74
N SER A 85 9.64 11.70 2.67
CA SER A 85 10.72 12.68 2.61
C SER A 85 10.62 13.49 1.32
N CYS A 86 10.50 14.81 1.46
CA CYS A 86 10.49 15.72 0.33
C CYS A 86 11.93 16.03 -0.07
N ARG A 87 12.32 15.63 -1.29
CA ARG A 87 13.60 16.00 -1.88
C ARG A 87 13.38 16.91 -3.10
N PRO A 88 14.40 17.70 -3.53
CA PRO A 88 14.26 18.62 -4.66
C PRO A 88 13.86 17.93 -5.98
N ASP A 89 14.23 16.66 -6.15
CA ASP A 89 13.93 15.83 -7.32
C ASP A 89 12.52 15.24 -7.28
N ALA A 90 12.10 14.72 -6.12
CA ALA A 90 10.81 14.06 -5.94
C ALA A 90 10.43 13.90 -4.46
N LEU A 91 9.17 13.55 -4.23
CA LEU A 91 8.76 12.96 -2.96
C LEU A 91 9.26 11.51 -2.94
N HIS A 92 9.93 11.12 -1.86
CA HIS A 92 10.33 9.74 -1.60
C HIS A 92 9.57 9.22 -0.40
N GLY A 93 9.25 7.93 -0.40
CA GLY A 93 8.54 7.29 0.68
C GLY A 93 9.00 5.86 0.90
N ALA A 94 8.88 5.40 2.15
CA ALA A 94 9.07 4.00 2.53
C ALA A 94 7.76 3.48 3.13
N LEU A 95 7.25 2.39 2.55
CA LEU A 95 6.05 1.69 2.99
C LEU A 95 6.44 0.37 3.66
N PHE A 96 5.91 0.13 4.84
CA PHE A 96 6.16 -1.07 5.64
C PHE A 96 4.82 -1.80 5.85
N GLY A 97 4.50 -2.71 4.93
CA GLY A 97 3.25 -3.47 4.93
C GLY A 97 3.45 -4.94 5.30
N SER A 98 2.36 -5.60 5.64
CA SER A 98 2.24 -7.06 5.70
C SER A 98 1.05 -7.49 4.86
N ALA A 99 1.17 -8.63 4.21
CA ALA A 99 0.08 -9.29 3.53
C ALA A 99 -0.07 -10.70 4.11
N GLU A 100 -1.15 -10.92 4.85
CA GLU A 100 -1.47 -12.21 5.46
C GLU A 100 -2.51 -12.93 4.61
N ALA A 101 -2.17 -14.14 4.16
CA ALA A 101 -3.03 -14.93 3.31
C ALA A 101 -3.83 -15.94 4.13
N PHE A 102 -5.12 -16.04 3.84
CA PHE A 102 -6.05 -16.95 4.48
C PHE A 102 -6.70 -17.87 3.45
N VAL A 103 -6.83 -19.14 3.78
CA VAL A 103 -7.74 -20.07 3.09
C VAL A 103 -9.12 -19.93 3.73
N VAL A 104 -10.14 -19.72 2.91
CA VAL A 104 -11.53 -19.67 3.36
C VAL A 104 -12.14 -21.04 3.18
N LEU A 105 -12.47 -21.70 4.29
CA LEU A 105 -13.11 -23.00 4.30
C LEU A 105 -14.62 -22.89 3.99
N PRO A 106 -15.29 -24.00 3.60
CA PRO A 106 -16.74 -24.01 3.33
C PRO A 106 -17.61 -23.57 4.52
N ASN A 107 -17.11 -23.72 5.74
CA ASN A 107 -17.75 -23.28 6.97
C ASN A 107 -17.50 -21.78 7.29
N ALA A 108 -17.01 -21.00 6.32
CA ALA A 108 -16.60 -19.60 6.44
C ALA A 108 -15.47 -19.33 7.47
N THR A 109 -14.77 -20.37 7.91
CA THR A 109 -13.58 -20.22 8.77
C THR A 109 -12.39 -19.81 7.92
N ARG A 110 -11.60 -18.85 8.45
CA ARG A 110 -10.35 -18.40 7.82
C ARG A 110 -9.19 -19.10 8.48
N LEU A 111 -8.43 -19.85 7.69
CA LEU A 111 -7.20 -20.50 8.16
C LEU A 111 -5.98 -19.74 7.62
N PRO A 112 -5.07 -19.28 8.51
CA PRO A 112 -3.87 -18.59 8.06
C PRO A 112 -2.98 -19.55 7.26
N ALA A 113 -2.59 -19.12 6.06
CA ALA A 113 -1.73 -19.88 5.17
C ALA A 113 -0.27 -19.44 5.27
N PHE A 114 -0.02 -18.15 5.07
CA PHE A 114 1.32 -17.55 5.15
C PHE A 114 1.24 -16.04 5.39
N LEU A 115 2.36 -15.47 5.85
CA LEU A 115 2.52 -14.04 6.08
C LEU A 115 3.70 -13.52 5.24
N LEU A 116 3.46 -12.46 4.46
CA LEU A 116 4.48 -11.76 3.68
C LEU A 116 4.75 -10.39 4.28
N ASN A 117 6.00 -10.11 4.62
CA ASN A 117 6.46 -8.77 4.97
C ASN A 117 6.85 -8.03 3.70
N ILE A 118 6.25 -6.86 3.48
CA ILE A 118 6.46 -6.03 2.30
C ILE A 118 7.13 -4.74 2.75
N ASP A 119 8.35 -4.51 2.29
CA ASP A 119 9.08 -3.26 2.45
C ASP A 119 9.33 -2.69 1.06
N ALA A 120 8.72 -1.55 0.77
CA ALA A 120 8.76 -0.96 -0.57
C ALA A 120 9.09 0.52 -0.51
N ASN A 121 9.98 0.95 -1.39
CA ASN A 121 10.23 2.36 -1.62
C ASN A 121 9.26 2.87 -2.69
N VAL A 122 8.81 4.10 -2.51
CA VAL A 122 7.94 4.79 -3.44
C VAL A 122 8.51 6.17 -3.76
N THR A 123 8.23 6.65 -4.95
CA THR A 123 8.50 8.01 -5.38
C THR A 123 7.21 8.66 -5.86
N GLY A 124 7.14 9.98 -5.80
CA GLY A 124 5.92 10.70 -6.12
C GLY A 124 6.15 12.15 -6.49
N LYS A 125 5.11 12.74 -7.07
CA LYS A 125 5.09 14.17 -7.39
C LYS A 125 3.88 14.81 -6.71
N PRO A 126 4.08 15.86 -5.91
CA PRO A 126 2.97 16.63 -5.38
C PRO A 126 2.27 17.38 -6.52
N THR A 127 0.96 17.51 -6.41
CA THR A 127 0.13 18.24 -7.38
C THR A 127 -0.88 19.10 -6.63
N ILE A 128 -1.19 20.27 -7.16
CA ILE A 128 -2.25 21.13 -6.62
C ILE A 128 -3.34 21.22 -7.67
N THR A 129 -4.55 20.84 -7.32
CA THR A 129 -5.69 20.87 -8.25
C THR A 129 -6.94 21.26 -7.47
N LYS A 130 -7.67 22.27 -7.95
CA LYS A 130 -8.93 22.76 -7.33
C LYS A 130 -8.77 23.04 -5.83
N ASN A 131 -7.73 23.78 -5.45
CA ASN A 131 -7.38 24.11 -4.05
C ASN A 131 -7.16 22.89 -3.13
N ARG A 132 -6.83 21.72 -3.69
CA ARG A 132 -6.43 20.53 -2.93
C ARG A 132 -4.99 20.18 -3.23
N VAL A 133 -4.23 19.90 -2.18
CA VAL A 133 -2.90 19.30 -2.28
C VAL A 133 -3.09 17.79 -2.43
N GLY A 134 -2.63 17.25 -3.54
CA GLY A 134 -2.61 15.82 -3.83
C GLY A 134 -1.21 15.39 -4.24
N GLY A 135 -1.10 14.14 -4.69
CA GLY A 135 0.15 13.62 -5.21
C GLY A 135 -0.03 12.28 -5.89
N THR A 136 0.90 11.96 -6.78
CA THR A 136 1.00 10.63 -7.38
C THR A 136 2.00 9.81 -6.59
N VAL A 137 1.75 8.51 -6.43
CA VAL A 137 2.68 7.56 -5.83
C VAL A 137 3.03 6.51 -6.86
N LYS A 138 4.32 6.21 -7.01
CA LYS A 138 4.87 5.20 -7.90
C LYS A 138 5.82 4.33 -7.10
N LEU A 139 5.72 3.01 -7.23
CA LEU A 139 6.68 2.08 -6.65
C LEU A 139 8.02 2.22 -7.36
N THR A 140 9.09 2.31 -6.57
CA THR A 140 10.46 2.23 -7.07
C THR A 140 10.84 0.75 -7.10
N GLY A 141 10.94 0.20 -8.31
CA GLY A 141 11.37 -1.17 -8.57
C GLY A 141 12.76 -1.20 -9.19
#